data_AF-A0A2V5W9M2-F1
#
_entry.id   AF-A0A2V5W9M2-F1
#
_cell.length_a   1.000
_cell.length_b   1.000
_cell.length_c   1.000
_cell.angle_alpha   90.00
_cell.angle_beta   90.00
_cell.angle_gamma   90.00
#
_symmetry.space_group_name_H-M   'P 1'
#
loop_
_entity.id
_entity.type
_entity.pdbx_description
1 polymer ?
#
loop_
_entity_poly.entity_id
_entity_poly.type
_entity_poly.pdbx_seq_one_letter_code
_entity_poly.pdbx_strand_id
1 'polypeptide(L)'
;MTHNRSFVADPKEGRSMHIRGAAVDATLVDAAGNDVPMPTDFDSFTPAALLQYQGGDSIVHTNLKLLQKAMAHGGFYGLRTEWWHFCAPDWKRFPAVPELKFVSQ
;
A
#
# COMPACT_ATOMS: atom_id res chain seq x y z
N MET A 1 -15.18 13.06 -9.19
CA MET A 1 -14.15 12.03 -8.98
C MET A 1 -13.15 12.10 -10.13
N THR A 2 -12.08 12.86 -9.94
CA THR A 2 -10.99 12.96 -10.91
C THR A 2 -10.14 11.70 -10.82
N HIS A 3 -10.14 10.89 -11.88
CA HIS A 3 -9.27 9.72 -12.02
C HIS A 3 -7.81 10.16 -11.98
N ASN A 4 -7.12 9.95 -10.85
CA ASN A 4 -5.69 10.22 -10.75
C ASN A 4 -4.91 8.92 -10.99
N ARG A 5 -4.48 8.73 -12.24
CA ARG A 5 -3.69 7.55 -12.69
C ARG A 5 -2.33 7.43 -11.99
N SER A 6 -1.90 8.45 -11.24
CA SER A 6 -0.64 8.42 -10.48
C SER A 6 -0.71 7.53 -9.23
N PHE A 7 -1.93 7.22 -8.76
CA PHE A 7 -2.14 6.51 -7.50
C PHE A 7 -3.10 5.32 -7.64
N VAL A 8 -4.10 5.41 -8.51
CA VAL A 8 -4.99 4.28 -8.79
C VAL A 8 -4.63 3.68 -10.14
N ALA A 9 -4.09 2.46 -10.12
CA ALA A 9 -3.78 1.71 -11.33
C ALA A 9 -5.07 1.26 -12.04
N ASP A 10 -5.10 1.40 -13.38
CA ASP A 10 -6.19 0.86 -14.19
C ASP A 10 -6.14 -0.68 -14.14
N PRO A 11 -7.19 -1.36 -13.66
CA PRO A 11 -7.23 -2.82 -13.59
C PRO A 11 -7.07 -3.50 -14.96
N LYS A 12 -7.46 -2.83 -16.06
CA LYS A 12 -7.34 -3.35 -17.43
C LYS A 12 -5.90 -3.38 -17.93
N GLU A 13 -5.01 -2.57 -17.36
CA GLU A 13 -3.60 -2.56 -17.76
C GLU A 13 -2.80 -3.68 -17.12
N GLY A 14 -3.34 -4.38 -16.11
CA GLY A 14 -2.66 -5.51 -15.49
C GLY A 14 -1.42 -5.15 -14.63
N ARG A 15 -1.22 -3.84 -14.37
CA ARG A 15 -0.02 -3.28 -13.72
C ARG A 15 -0.12 -3.18 -12.20
N SER A 16 -1.33 -3.30 -11.65
CA SER A 16 -1.53 -3.30 -10.21
C SER A 16 -0.95 -4.58 -9.59
N MET A 17 -0.27 -4.45 -8.45
CA MET A 17 0.24 -5.59 -7.70
C MET A 17 -0.87 -6.23 -6.84
N HIS A 18 -1.90 -5.45 -6.49
CA HIS A 18 -3.09 -5.91 -5.77
C HIS A 18 -3.90 -6.92 -6.59
N ILE A 19 -4.07 -6.70 -7.90
CA ILE A 19 -4.75 -7.67 -8.79
C ILE A 19 -3.96 -8.96 -9.02
N ARG A 20 -2.75 -9.07 -8.47
CA ARG A 20 -1.93 -10.28 -8.53
C ARG A 20 -1.90 -11.01 -7.19
N GLY A 21 -2.61 -10.49 -6.18
CA GLY A 21 -2.53 -10.98 -4.80
C GLY A 21 -1.13 -10.80 -4.19
N ALA A 22 -0.33 -9.87 -4.72
CA ALA A 22 1.08 -9.70 -4.37
C ALA A 22 1.37 -8.36 -3.68
N ALA A 23 0.32 -7.63 -3.27
CA ALA A 23 0.41 -6.41 -2.49
C ALA A 23 -0.62 -6.39 -1.36
N VAL A 24 -0.33 -5.62 -0.34
CA VAL A 24 -1.20 -5.33 0.80
C VAL A 24 -1.07 -3.86 1.15
N ASP A 25 -2.18 -3.28 1.61
CA ASP A 25 -2.20 -1.98 2.26
C ASP A 25 -2.31 -2.21 3.76
N ALA A 26 -1.39 -1.65 4.54
CA ALA A 26 -1.25 -1.98 5.96
C ALA A 26 -1.04 -0.72 6.82
N THR A 27 -1.51 -0.81 8.07
CA THR A 27 -1.26 0.15 9.14
C THR A 27 -0.85 -0.59 10.42
N LEU A 28 -0.58 0.16 11.49
CA LEU A 28 -0.33 -0.36 12.82
C LEU A 28 -1.52 -0.08 13.73
N VAL A 29 -1.73 -0.99 14.68
CA VAL A 29 -2.62 -0.80 15.82
C VAL A 29 -1.84 -1.09 17.10
N ASP A 30 -2.29 -0.53 18.21
CA ASP A 30 -1.76 -0.88 19.53
C ASP A 30 -2.24 -2.27 19.98
N ALA A 31 -1.78 -2.72 21.16
CA ALA A 31 -2.14 -4.02 21.69
C ALA A 31 -3.63 -4.16 22.07
N ALA A 32 -4.34 -3.05 22.22
CA ALA A 32 -5.78 -3.01 22.45
C ALA A 32 -6.58 -2.93 21.13
N GLY A 33 -5.91 -2.84 19.98
CA GLY A 33 -6.51 -2.75 18.66
C GLY A 33 -6.88 -1.33 18.23
N ASN A 34 -6.40 -0.29 18.93
CA ASN A 34 -6.64 1.09 18.51
C ASN A 34 -5.64 1.51 17.43
N ASP A 35 -6.10 2.30 16.45
CA ASP A 35 -5.24 2.90 15.45
C ASP A 35 -4.16 3.78 16.10
N VAL A 36 -2.93 3.67 15.60
CA VAL A 36 -1.84 4.57 16.00
C VAL A 36 -1.67 5.68 14.95
N PRO A 37 -1.12 6.86 15.34
CA PRO A 37 -0.90 7.94 14.40
C PRO A 37 0.03 7.55 13.24
N MET A 38 -0.42 7.82 12.02
CA MET A 38 0.32 7.64 10.76
C MET A 38 0.36 8.97 9.98
N PRO A 39 1.19 9.11 8.93
CA PRO A 39 1.37 10.39 8.24
C PRO A 39 0.09 11.01 7.69
N THR A 40 -0.82 10.15 7.24
CA THR A 40 -2.14 10.49 6.68
C THR A 40 -3.07 9.29 6.90
N ASP A 41 -4.36 9.44 6.61
CA ASP A 41 -5.22 8.29 6.33
C ASP A 41 -4.79 7.56 5.05
N PHE A 42 -5.32 6.36 4.84
CA PHE A 42 -5.22 5.67 3.55
C PHE A 42 -5.83 6.52 2.42
N ASP A 43 -5.35 6.30 1.19
CA ASP A 43 -5.78 7.01 -0.02
C ASP A 43 -5.66 8.54 0.04
N SER A 44 -4.80 9.05 0.93
CA SER A 44 -4.39 10.46 0.89
C SER A 44 -3.36 10.67 -0.21
N PHE A 45 -3.66 11.54 -1.17
CA PHE A 45 -2.74 11.83 -2.28
C PHE A 45 -1.98 13.14 -2.07
N THR A 46 -1.39 13.28 -0.89
CA THR A 46 -0.63 14.46 -0.48
C THR A 46 0.86 14.14 -0.32
N PRO A 47 1.76 15.14 -0.28
CA PRO A 47 3.18 14.89 0.02
C PRO A 47 3.42 14.20 1.36
N ALA A 48 2.47 14.28 2.30
CA ALA A 48 2.55 13.57 3.57
C ALA A 48 2.37 12.05 3.41
N ALA A 49 1.79 11.58 2.30
CA ALA A 49 1.55 10.17 2.05
C ALA A 49 2.79 9.38 1.60
N LEU A 50 3.91 10.07 1.34
CA LEU A 50 5.13 9.43 0.87
C LEU A 50 5.72 8.47 1.91
N LEU A 51 6.27 7.34 1.45
CA LEU A 51 6.94 6.36 2.31
C LEU A 51 8.09 6.97 3.13
N GLN A 52 8.73 8.01 2.61
CA GLN A 52 9.83 8.71 3.28
C GLN A 52 9.40 10.03 3.93
N TYR A 53 8.13 10.17 4.29
CA TYR A 53 7.64 11.33 5.04
C TYR A 53 8.49 11.54 6.29
N GLN A 54 9.02 12.76 6.45
CA GLN A 54 9.84 13.12 7.60
C GLN A 54 9.05 13.86 8.69
N GLY A 55 8.05 14.66 8.30
CA GLY A 55 7.13 15.35 9.21
C GLY A 55 7.77 16.16 10.33
N GLY A 56 6.93 16.70 11.21
CA GLY A 56 7.36 17.30 12.49
C GLY A 56 7.07 16.40 13.70
N ASP A 57 6.17 15.42 13.55
CA ASP A 57 5.74 14.57 14.65
C ASP A 57 6.63 13.31 14.75
N SER A 58 7.38 13.23 15.84
CA SER A 58 8.27 12.10 16.14
C SER A 58 7.55 10.76 16.36
N ILE A 59 6.29 10.78 16.82
CA ILE A 59 5.48 9.58 17.04
C ILE A 59 5.13 8.98 15.69
N VAL A 60 4.60 9.81 14.77
CA VAL A 60 4.28 9.41 13.40
C VAL A 60 5.50 8.81 12.68
N HIS A 61 6.67 9.46 12.81
CA HIS A 61 7.91 8.95 12.20
C HIS A 61 8.34 7.59 12.78
N THR A 62 8.17 7.41 14.09
CA THR A 62 8.52 6.16 14.77
C THR A 62 7.59 5.03 14.33
N ASN A 63 6.29 5.29 14.28
CA ASN A 63 5.28 4.33 13.82
C ASN A 63 5.51 3.95 12.34
N LEU A 64 5.75 4.92 11.48
CA LEU A 64 6.06 4.68 10.07
C LEU A 64 7.29 3.79 9.89
N LYS A 65 8.38 4.07 10.62
CA LYS A 65 9.58 3.23 10.61
C LYS A 65 9.33 1.83 11.15
N LEU A 66 8.49 1.68 12.18
CA LEU A 66 8.13 0.39 12.73
C LEU A 66 7.39 -0.45 11.71
N LEU A 67 6.39 0.13 11.04
CA LEU A 67 5.64 -0.53 9.97
C LEU A 67 6.58 -0.98 8.85
N GLN A 68 7.43 -0.08 8.35
CA GLN A 68 8.40 -0.40 7.29
C GLN A 68 9.32 -1.55 7.65
N LYS A 69 9.83 -1.58 8.89
CA LYS A 69 10.67 -2.66 9.39
C LYS A 69 9.89 -3.98 9.49
N ALA A 70 8.68 -3.95 10.03
CA ALA A 70 7.85 -5.14 10.15
C ALA A 70 7.55 -5.76 8.77
N MET A 71 7.16 -4.92 7.81
CA MET A 71 6.88 -5.36 6.44
C MET A 71 8.14 -5.88 5.73
N ALA A 72 9.29 -5.21 5.91
CA ALA A 72 10.57 -5.68 5.37
C ALA A 72 10.99 -7.03 5.97
N HIS A 73 10.81 -7.23 7.28
CA HIS A 73 11.04 -8.53 7.93
C HIS A 73 10.12 -9.63 7.38
N GLY A 74 8.89 -9.28 6.99
CA GLY A 74 7.96 -10.16 6.29
C GLY A 74 8.27 -10.39 4.81
N GLY A 75 9.33 -9.77 4.27
CA GLY A 75 9.75 -9.92 2.88
C GLY A 75 9.05 -8.99 1.89
N PHE A 76 8.32 -7.97 2.36
CA PHE A 76 7.68 -6.97 1.51
C PHE A 76 8.55 -5.72 1.35
N TYR A 77 8.34 -4.97 0.26
CA TYR A 77 8.91 -3.64 0.06
C TYR A 77 7.82 -2.59 -0.13
N GLY A 78 8.05 -1.38 0.39
CA GLY A 78 7.07 -0.28 0.32
C GLY A 78 7.09 0.49 -1.00
N LEU A 79 5.94 1.00 -1.42
CA LEU A 79 5.83 1.91 -2.57
C LEU A 79 6.16 3.34 -2.15
N ARG A 80 7.01 4.03 -2.91
CA ARG A 80 7.50 5.37 -2.53
C ARG A 80 6.40 6.43 -2.33
N THR A 81 5.30 6.32 -3.07
CA THR A 81 4.21 7.30 -3.12
C THR A 81 3.13 7.07 -2.06
N GLU A 82 3.12 5.90 -1.42
CA GLU A 82 2.04 5.45 -0.53
C GLU A 82 2.65 4.73 0.66
N TRP A 83 2.64 5.36 1.84
CA TRP A 83 3.31 4.82 3.03
C TRP A 83 2.72 3.48 3.49
N TRP A 84 1.47 3.20 3.13
CA TRP A 84 0.72 2.01 3.49
C TRP A 84 0.89 0.84 2.54
N HIS A 85 1.38 1.07 1.32
CA HIS A 85 1.38 0.07 0.27
C HIS A 85 2.67 -0.75 0.27
N PHE A 86 2.54 -2.07 0.38
CA PHE A 86 3.66 -3.00 0.41
C PHE A 86 3.45 -4.16 -0.55
N CYS A 87 4.50 -4.59 -1.23
CA CYS A 87 4.42 -5.65 -2.24
C CYS A 87 5.57 -6.66 -2.16
N ALA A 88 5.30 -7.87 -2.64
CA ALA A 88 6.28 -8.95 -2.72
C ALA A 88 7.30 -8.68 -3.85
N PRO A 89 8.60 -8.93 -3.65
CA PRO A 89 9.67 -8.64 -4.62
C PRO A 89 9.46 -9.32 -5.98
N ASP A 90 8.80 -10.48 -6.00
CA ASP A 90 8.56 -11.28 -7.18
C ASP A 90 7.09 -11.23 -7.65
N TRP A 91 6.37 -10.15 -7.34
CA TRP A 91 4.97 -9.92 -7.72
C TRP A 91 4.66 -10.20 -9.20
N LYS A 92 5.63 -9.99 -10.10
CA LYS A 92 5.49 -10.24 -11.55
C LYS A 92 5.28 -11.72 -11.90
N ARG A 93 5.69 -12.65 -11.03
CA ARG A 93 5.52 -14.09 -11.21
C ARG A 93 4.09 -14.54 -10.94
N PHE A 94 3.33 -13.76 -10.18
CA PHE A 94 1.94 -14.06 -9.89
C PHE A 94 1.06 -13.65 -11.07
N PRO A 95 0.15 -14.53 -11.51
CA PRO A 95 -0.80 -14.19 -12.57
C PRO A 95 -1.67 -13.01 -12.10
N ALA A 96 -1.95 -12.07 -12.99
CA ALA A 96 -3.05 -11.13 -12.76
C ALA A 96 -4.35 -11.94 -12.70
N VAL A 97 -5.28 -11.58 -11.81
CA VAL A 97 -6.59 -12.24 -11.75
C VAL A 97 -7.18 -12.23 -13.16
N PRO A 98 -7.56 -13.40 -13.72
CA PRO A 98 -8.18 -13.43 -15.03
C PRO A 98 -9.44 -12.57 -15.01
N GLU A 99 -9.67 -11.81 -16.07
CA GLU A 99 -10.94 -11.12 -16.30
C GLU A 99 -12.07 -12.16 -16.17
N LEU A 100 -13.00 -11.94 -15.24
CA LEU A 100 -14.16 -12.83 -15.08
C LEU A 100 -14.96 -12.76 -16.38
N LYS A 101 -14.79 -13.78 -17.23
CA LYS A 101 -15.69 -13.98 -18.37
C LYS A 101 -17.01 -14.45 -17.81
N PHE A 102 -17.97 -13.53 -17.68
CA PHE A 102 -19.35 -13.90 -17.47
C PHE A 102 -19.78 -14.75 -18.67
N VAL A 103 -19.94 -16.05 -18.46
CA VAL A 103 -20.59 -16.93 -19.43
C VAL A 103 -22.08 -16.59 -19.34
N SER A 104 -22.57 -15.82 -20.30
CA SER A 104 -24.01 -15.67 -20.52
C SER A 104 -24.57 -17.06 -20.88
N GLN A 105 -25.46 -17.57 -20.03
CA GLN A 105 -26.34 -18.71 -20.37
C GLN A 105 -27.38 -18.28 -21.40
#